data_AF-A0A351AD45-F1
#
_entry.id   AF-A0A351AD45-F1
#
_cell.length_a   1.000
_cell.length_b   1.000
_cell.length_c   1.000
_cell.angle_alpha   90.00
_cell.angle_beta   90.00
_cell.angle_gamma   90.00
#
_symmetry.space_group_name_H-M   'P 1'
#
loop_
_entity.id
_entity.type
_entity.pdbx_description
1 polymer ?
#
loop_
_entity_poly.entity_id
_entity_poly.type
_entity_poly.pdbx_seq_one_letter_code
_entity_poly.pdbx_strand_id
1 'polypeptide(L)' 'GKDFVVAHPSADPDVVATALLRGAFEYQGQKCSAASRCYIPRSMAETIRTKMADGMASFKMGTTEDFGNFINAVID' A
#
# COMPACT_ATOMS: atom_id res chain seq x y z
N GLY A 1 12.65 9.23 -0.10
CA GLY A 1 12.34 9.85 -1.40
C GLY A 1 12.56 8.85 -2.52
N LYS A 2 11.52 8.58 -3.34
CA LYS A 2 11.43 7.47 -4.31
C LYS A 2 11.66 6.11 -3.63
N ASP A 3 11.11 5.91 -2.43
CA ASP A 3 11.40 4.72 -1.65
C ASP A 3 10.78 3.47 -2.26
N PHE A 4 11.38 2.31 -1.98
CA PHE A 4 10.98 1.03 -2.53
C PHE A 4 10.99 -0.07 -1.49
N VAL A 5 10.18 -1.10 -1.72
CA VAL A 5 10.18 -2.36 -0.96
C VAL A 5 10.57 -3.49 -1.91
N VAL A 6 11.45 -4.40 -1.45
CA VAL A 6 11.81 -5.63 -2.18
C VAL A 6 11.34 -6.82 -1.37
N ALA A 7 10.61 -7.75 -2.00
CA ALA A 7 10.20 -9.00 -1.38
C ALA A 7 11.13 -10.13 -1.81
N HIS A 8 11.64 -10.91 -0.85
CA HIS A 8 12.32 -12.17 -1.15
C HIS A 8 11.28 -13.26 -1.48
N PRO A 9 11.57 -14.27 -2.34
CA PRO A 9 10.62 -15.34 -2.67
C PRO A 9 10.11 -16.16 -1.47
N SER A 10 10.81 -16.13 -0.34
CA SER A 10 10.39 -16.78 0.90
C SER A 10 9.54 -15.90 1.82
N ALA A 11 9.25 -14.66 1.43
CA ALA A 11 8.44 -13.76 2.22
C ALA A 11 6.98 -14.22 2.23
N ASP A 12 6.28 -13.93 3.32
CA ASP A 12 4.84 -14.14 3.43
C ASP A 12 4.07 -13.12 2.56
N PRO A 13 3.30 -13.57 1.55
CA PRO A 13 2.54 -12.68 0.68
C PRO A 13 1.54 -11.78 1.40
N ASP A 14 0.93 -12.23 2.51
CA ASP A 14 -0.04 -11.46 3.29
C ASP A 14 0.62 -10.32 4.05
N VAL A 15 1.79 -10.59 4.63
CA VAL A 15 2.60 -9.58 5.30
C VAL A 15 3.11 -8.55 4.29
N VAL A 16 3.60 -9.00 3.14
CA VAL A 16 4.08 -8.09 2.07
C VAL A 16 2.95 -7.19 1.58
N ALA A 17 1.77 -7.74 1.27
CA ALA A 17 0.63 -6.95 0.81
C ALA A 17 0.20 -5.93 1.87
N THR A 18 0.10 -6.34 3.14
CA THR A 18 -0.25 -5.44 4.25
C THR A 18 0.75 -4.29 4.41
N ALA A 19 2.04 -4.60 4.38
CA ALA A 19 3.10 -3.60 4.48
C ALA A 19 3.07 -2.60 3.32
N LEU A 20 2.82 -3.08 2.09
CA LEU A 20 2.71 -2.24 0.90
C LEU A 20 1.47 -1.35 0.94
N LEU A 21 0.30 -1.89 1.27
CA LEU A 21 -0.95 -1.11 1.37
C LEU A 21 -0.79 0.08 2.33
N ARG A 22 -0.25 -0.17 3.53
CA ARG A 22 -0.05 0.88 4.53
C ARG A 22 1.11 1.81 4.17
N GLY A 23 2.24 1.24 3.77
CA GLY A 23 3.45 1.99 3.45
C GLY A 23 3.29 2.93 2.25
N ALA A 24 2.45 2.56 1.29
CA ALA A 24 2.19 3.36 0.09
C ALA A 24 1.05 4.36 0.27
N PHE A 25 -0.05 3.99 0.92
CA PHE A 25 -1.31 4.76 0.85
C PHE A 25 -1.76 5.44 2.14
N GLU A 26 -1.18 5.11 3.30
CA GLU A 26 -1.42 5.93 4.49
C GLU A 26 -1.04 7.38 4.22
N TYR A 27 -1.87 8.30 4.70
CA TYR A 27 -1.71 9.73 4.44
C TYR A 27 -1.58 10.05 2.94
N GLN A 28 -2.26 9.28 2.09
CA GLN A 28 -2.35 9.47 0.64
C GLN A 28 -0.97 9.37 -0.05
N GLY A 29 -0.02 8.70 0.60
CA GLY A 29 1.37 8.66 0.12
C GLY A 29 2.10 10.00 0.26
N GLN A 30 1.55 10.99 0.96
CA GLN A 30 2.15 12.30 1.23
C GLN A 30 3.19 12.24 2.37
N LYS A 31 3.92 11.12 2.43
CA LYS A 31 5.05 10.91 3.33
C LYS A 31 6.31 10.87 2.48
N CYS A 32 7.38 11.57 2.89
CA CYS A 32 8.67 11.49 2.20
C CYS A 32 9.26 10.07 2.16
N SER A 33 8.79 9.20 3.05
CA SER A 33 9.11 7.77 3.20
C SER A 33 8.12 6.82 2.52
N ALA A 34 7.09 7.33 1.83
CA ALA A 34 6.07 6.51 1.21
C ALA A 34 6.66 5.55 0.18
N ALA A 35 6.22 4.29 0.23
CA ALA A 35 6.67 3.25 -0.68
C ALA A 35 6.08 3.47 -2.08
N SER A 36 6.80 4.21 -2.91
CA SER A 36 6.40 4.53 -4.28
C SER A 36 6.60 3.37 -5.29
N ARG A 37 7.37 2.34 -4.91
CA ARG A 37 7.76 1.22 -5.76
C ARG A 37 7.83 -0.08 -4.97
N CYS A 38 7.50 -1.20 -5.61
CA CYS A 38 7.76 -2.53 -5.06
C CYS A 38 8.38 -3.45 -6.11
N TYR A 39 9.28 -4.33 -5.66
CA TYR A 39 9.94 -5.34 -6.47
C TYR A 39 9.56 -6.72 -5.93
N ILE A 40 8.70 -7.41 -6.66
CA ILE A 40 8.05 -8.65 -6.22
C ILE A 40 8.51 -9.80 -7.10
N PRO A 41 8.88 -10.96 -6.53
CA PRO A 41 9.31 -12.10 -7.31
C PRO A 41 8.13 -12.68 -8.10
N ARG A 42 8.42 -13.14 -9.32
CA ARG A 42 7.42 -13.65 -10.26
C ARG A 42 6.53 -14.74 -9.65
N SER A 43 7.07 -15.58 -8.77
CA SER A 43 6.36 -16.68 -8.11
C SER A 43 5.18 -16.25 -7.24
N MET A 44 5.13 -14.99 -6.79
CA MET A 44 4.06 -14.47 -5.91
C MET A 44 3.45 -13.15 -6.41
N ALA A 45 3.88 -12.66 -7.58
CA ALA A 45 3.47 -11.37 -8.11
C ALA A 45 1.95 -11.28 -8.31
N GLU A 46 1.31 -12.31 -8.88
CA GLU A 46 -0.14 -12.33 -9.06
C GLU A 46 -0.89 -12.37 -7.72
N THR A 47 -0.43 -13.20 -6.77
CA THR A 47 -1.05 -13.27 -5.43
C THR A 47 -1.01 -11.93 -4.72
N ILE A 48 0.15 -11.26 -4.70
CA ILE A 48 0.30 -9.95 -4.07
C ILE A 48 -0.50 -8.90 -4.82
N ARG A 49 -0.52 -8.93 -6.16
CA ARG A 49 -1.31 -8.01 -6.97
C ARG A 49 -2.80 -8.11 -6.67
N THR A 50 -3.35 -9.32 -6.57
CA THR A 50 -4.76 -9.53 -6.20
C THR A 50 -5.03 -8.99 -4.80
N LYS A 51 -4.21 -9.33 -3.79
CA LYS A 51 -4.37 -8.82 -2.42
C LYS A 51 -4.29 -7.30 -2.33
N MET A 52 -3.39 -6.69 -3.11
CA MET A 52 -3.28 -5.23 -3.21
C MET A 52 -4.55 -4.62 -3.81
N ALA A 53 -5.08 -5.19 -4.91
CA ALA A 53 -6.31 -4.71 -5.53
C ALA A 53 -7.51 -4.80 -4.58
N ASP A 54 -7.67 -5.96 -3.92
CA ASP A 54 -8.75 -6.19 -2.94
C ASP A 54 -8.62 -5.25 -1.74
N GLY A 55 -7.40 -5.08 -1.21
CA GLY A 55 -7.11 -4.17 -0.11
C GLY A 55 -7.42 -2.71 -0.48
N MET A 56 -6.97 -2.25 -1.64
CA MET A 56 -7.27 -0.89 -2.12
C MET A 56 -8.77 -0.66 -2.34
N ALA A 57 -9.49 -1.65 -2.85
CA ALA A 57 -10.94 -1.57 -3.04
C ALA A 57 -11.72 -1.45 -1.71
N SER A 58 -11.13 -1.90 -0.59
CA SER A 58 -11.72 -1.78 0.74
C SER A 58 -11.53 -0.40 1.40
N PHE A 59 -10.69 0.47 0.84
CA PHE A 59 -10.40 1.77 1.44
C PHE A 59 -11.60 2.70 1.38
N LYS A 60 -12.09 3.11 2.56
CA LYS A 60 -13.08 4.17 2.67
C LYS A 60 -12.40 5.53 2.46
N MET A 61 -12.97 6.36 1.59
CA MET A 61 -12.46 7.69 1.27
C MET A 61 -13.44 8.77 1.75
N GLY A 62 -12.93 9.86 2.33
CA GLY A 62 -13.78 10.98 2.75
C GLY A 62 -13.05 12.05 3.58
N THR A 63 -13.81 12.83 4.35
CA THR A 63 -13.28 13.92 5.18
C THR A 63 -12.39 13.41 6.32
N THR A 64 -11.51 14.27 6.82
CA THR A 64 -10.61 13.95 7.95
C THR A 64 -11.33 13.86 9.30
N GLU A 65 -12.58 14.33 9.38
CA GLU A 65 -13.40 14.32 10.60
C GLU A 65 -14.03 12.95 10.87
N ASP A 66 -14.19 12.11 9.83
CA ASP A 66 -14.66 10.74 9.96
C ASP A 66 -13.44 9.79 10.02
N PHE A 67 -13.13 9.32 11.23
CA PHE A 67 -12.01 8.40 11.51
C PHE A 67 -12.15 7.02 10.86
N GLY A 68 -13.30 6.70 10.27
CA GLY A 68 -13.46 5.51 9.45
C GLY A 68 -12.85 5.63 8.05
N ASN A 69 -12.49 6.85 7.61
CA ASN A 69 -11.85 7.06 6.32
C ASN A 69 -10.36 6.71 6.39
N PHE A 70 -9.93 5.82 5.51
CA PHE A 70 -8.51 5.51 5.32
C PHE A 70 -7.84 6.50 4.36
N ILE A 71 -8.59 7.00 3.37
CA ILE A 71 -8.12 7.97 2.40
C ILE A 71 -8.83 9.31 2.57
N ASN A 72 -8.05 10.39 2.61
CA ASN A 72 -8.54 11.77 2.71
C ASN A 72 -8.01 12.63 1.55
N ALA A 73 -8.16 13.95 1.65
CA ALA A 73 -7.68 14.89 0.65
C ALA A 73 -6.14 15.00 0.63
N VAL A 74 -5.59 15.28 -0.55
CA VAL A 74 -4.21 15.76 -0.70
C VAL A 74 -4.12 17.26 -0.40
N ILE A 75 -2.92 17.76 -0.09
CA ILE A 75 -2.64 19.18 0.15
C ILE A 75 -2.44 19.93 -1.18
N ASP A 76 -2.65 21.25 -1.18
CA ASP A 76 -2.40 22.18 -2.31
C ASP A 76 -1.03 22.90 -2.25
#